data_AF-A0A706LGV6-F1
#
_entry.id   AF-A0A706LGV6-F1
#
_cell.length_a   1.000
_cell.length_b   1.000
_cell.length_c   1.000
_cell.angle_alpha   90.00
_cell.angle_beta   90.00
_cell.angle_gamma   90.00
#
_symmetry.space_group_name_H-M   'P 1'
#
loop_
_entity.id
_entity.type
_entity.pdbx_description
1 polymer ?
#
loop_
_entity_poly.entity_id
_entity_poly.type
_entity_poly.pdbx_seq_one_letter_code
_entity_poly.pdbx_strand_id
1 'polypeptide(L)'
;DASRTAAGDSAAAAAASATAAQTSAERAGASETAAKTSETQAASSAGDAGASATAAAASEKAAAASAAAAKTSETNAATSASTAAASATAASSSASEASTHAAASDTSASLAAQSSTAAGAAATRAEDAAKRAEDIADVISLEDASLTKKGIVKLSSATDSDSEALAATPKAVHAVMDEVQTKAPLDSPALTGTPTAPTPETAAAGIEIATAAFVAAKVAQLVGSAPETLDTLKELADALGNDPNFATTVLNKLAGKQPLDDTLTALSGKSVDGLIEYVGLRETINHAADALLKSQNGGDIPEKPLFVQNIGALPASGTAVAANRLASRGALPALTGATRGSDSGLIMGEVYNNGYPTQYGNVLRLTGTGDGEILIGWSGVNGAPAPAYIRSHRDTADAEWSEWAMLYTTLNPPPDSHPVGAPIAWPSDATPAGYALMQGQSFDKSAYPLLAIAYPSGVIPDMRGWTIKGKPISGRAVLSQEMDGNKSHSHSARAQDTDLGTKSTSSFDYGTKSTNTTGNHTHQFGGYINSYWGDSNHTSFQPGGGAWTQAAGDHAHTVYIGGHEHTMYIGPHGHVVIVDADGNAETTVKNIAFNYIVRLA
;
A
#
# COMPACT_ATOMS: atom_id res chain seq x y z
N ASP A 1 111.78 60.44 -77.22
CA ASP A 1 111.33 59.12 -76.72
C ASP A 1 110.83 59.11 -75.28
N ALA A 2 111.47 59.78 -74.32
CA ALA A 2 111.09 59.71 -72.89
C ALA A 2 109.62 60.07 -72.56
N SER A 3 108.99 61.03 -73.26
CA SER A 3 107.57 61.38 -73.02
C SER A 3 106.58 60.35 -73.55
N ARG A 4 106.94 59.60 -74.60
CA ARG A 4 106.09 58.54 -75.19
C ARG A 4 106.08 57.32 -74.27
N THR A 5 107.22 56.98 -73.66
CA THR A 5 107.33 55.92 -72.65
C THR A 5 106.57 56.30 -71.38
N ALA A 6 106.75 57.52 -70.85
CA ALA A 6 106.03 57.98 -69.66
C ALA A 6 104.50 58.02 -69.85
N ALA A 7 104.02 58.37 -71.05
CA ALA A 7 102.59 58.31 -71.39
C ALA A 7 102.08 56.87 -71.49
N GLY A 8 102.87 55.95 -72.04
CA GLY A 8 102.55 54.51 -72.08
C GLY A 8 102.51 53.87 -70.69
N ASP A 9 103.49 54.19 -69.83
CA ASP A 9 103.56 53.73 -68.44
C ASP A 9 102.38 54.28 -67.62
N SER A 10 102.02 55.55 -67.85
CA SER A 10 100.84 56.17 -67.21
C SER A 10 99.53 55.54 -67.68
N ALA A 11 99.40 55.20 -68.96
CA ALA A 11 98.23 54.50 -69.50
C ALA A 11 98.13 53.06 -68.96
N ALA A 12 99.25 52.35 -68.84
CA ALA A 12 99.31 51.02 -68.23
C ALA A 12 98.99 51.06 -66.72
N ALA A 13 99.49 52.06 -65.99
CA ALA A 13 99.16 52.28 -64.58
C ALA A 13 97.67 52.64 -64.40
N ALA A 14 97.10 53.47 -65.28
CA ALA A 14 95.68 53.78 -65.28
C ALA A 14 94.81 52.55 -65.59
N ALA A 15 95.21 51.71 -66.56
CA ALA A 15 94.54 50.45 -66.86
C ALA A 15 94.65 49.45 -65.69
N ALA A 16 95.81 49.33 -65.05
CA ALA A 16 95.99 48.51 -63.84
C ALA A 16 95.15 49.02 -62.67
N SER A 17 95.04 50.35 -62.50
CA SER A 17 94.19 50.98 -61.49
C SER A 17 92.70 50.76 -61.80
N ALA A 18 92.29 50.79 -63.07
CA ALA A 18 90.93 50.48 -63.47
C ALA A 18 90.59 49.00 -63.19
N THR A 19 91.48 48.07 -63.50
CA THR A 19 91.34 46.65 -63.15
C THR A 19 91.33 46.42 -61.63
N ALA A 20 92.15 47.15 -60.87
CA ALA A 20 92.16 47.09 -59.42
C ALA A 20 90.86 47.64 -58.82
N ALA A 21 90.31 48.72 -59.39
CA ALA A 21 89.02 49.28 -59.00
C ALA A 21 87.87 48.31 -59.33
N GLN A 22 87.91 47.63 -60.48
CA GLN A 22 86.92 46.64 -60.87
C GLN A 22 86.97 45.38 -59.98
N THR A 23 88.17 44.85 -59.72
CA THR A 23 88.38 43.77 -58.73
C THR A 23 87.88 44.17 -57.34
N SER A 24 88.08 45.44 -56.95
CA SER A 24 87.60 45.96 -55.66
C SER A 24 86.08 46.09 -55.60
N ALA A 25 85.44 46.50 -56.71
CA ALA A 25 83.99 46.55 -56.84
C ALA A 25 83.37 45.14 -56.80
N GLU A 26 83.99 44.16 -57.48
CA GLU A 26 83.58 42.75 -57.42
C GLU A 26 83.74 42.18 -56.00
N ARG A 27 84.85 42.47 -55.32
CA ARG A 27 85.06 42.11 -53.90
C ARG A 27 84.04 42.76 -52.98
N ALA A 28 83.68 44.02 -53.21
CA ALA A 28 82.65 44.70 -52.45
C ALA A 28 81.27 44.05 -52.66
N GLY A 29 80.91 43.70 -53.90
CA GLY A 29 79.68 42.98 -54.22
C GLY A 29 79.63 41.57 -53.62
N ALA A 30 80.75 40.84 -53.64
CA ALA A 30 80.88 39.55 -52.97
C ALA A 30 80.74 39.69 -51.43
N SER A 31 81.32 40.74 -50.84
CA SER A 31 81.19 41.05 -49.42
C SER A 31 79.76 41.43 -49.03
N GLU A 32 79.05 42.18 -49.87
CA GLU A 32 77.64 42.51 -49.67
C GLU A 32 76.76 41.26 -49.71
N THR A 33 77.02 40.36 -50.67
CA THR A 33 76.32 39.08 -50.80
C THR A 33 76.59 38.18 -49.59
N ALA A 34 77.84 38.12 -49.11
CA ALA A 34 78.21 37.40 -47.90
C ALA A 34 77.51 37.98 -46.66
N ALA A 35 77.44 39.31 -46.52
CA ALA A 35 76.74 39.97 -45.42
C ALA A 35 75.23 39.64 -45.41
N LYS A 36 74.56 39.71 -46.57
CA LYS A 36 73.14 39.31 -46.72
C LYS A 36 72.90 37.83 -46.40
N THR A 37 73.85 36.97 -46.78
CA THR A 37 73.80 35.54 -46.45
C THR A 37 73.94 35.32 -44.94
N SER A 38 74.88 36.01 -44.29
CA SER A 38 75.04 35.96 -42.83
C SER A 38 73.84 36.53 -42.07
N GLU A 39 73.22 37.60 -42.56
CA GLU A 39 71.97 38.14 -42.01
C GLU A 39 70.83 37.11 -42.09
N THR A 40 70.71 36.42 -43.23
CA THR A 40 69.73 35.34 -43.41
C THR A 40 70.01 34.15 -42.48
N GLN A 41 71.27 33.74 -42.36
CA GLN A 41 71.68 32.66 -41.44
C GLN A 41 71.44 33.02 -39.98
N ALA A 42 71.67 34.28 -39.59
CA ALA A 42 71.38 34.78 -38.25
C ALA A 42 69.87 34.79 -37.98
N ALA A 43 69.06 35.20 -38.95
CA ALA A 43 67.59 35.14 -38.85
C ALA A 43 67.08 33.69 -38.73
N SER A 44 67.61 32.75 -39.52
CA SER A 44 67.29 31.32 -39.39
C SER A 44 67.70 30.76 -38.03
N SER A 45 68.91 31.09 -37.55
CA SER A 45 69.40 30.64 -36.24
C SER A 45 68.56 31.19 -35.08
N ALA A 46 68.07 32.43 -35.21
CA ALA A 46 67.13 33.02 -34.26
C ALA A 46 65.76 32.29 -34.29
N GLY A 47 65.29 31.89 -35.47
CA GLY A 47 64.11 31.04 -35.64
C GLY A 47 64.27 29.67 -34.97
N ASP A 48 65.39 28.99 -35.21
CA ASP A 48 65.71 27.69 -34.62
C ASP A 48 65.84 27.76 -33.10
N ALA A 49 66.42 28.84 -32.57
CA ALA A 49 66.48 29.11 -31.14
C ALA A 49 65.07 29.31 -30.54
N GLY A 50 64.18 30.04 -31.24
CA GLY A 50 62.79 30.21 -30.83
C GLY A 50 61.98 28.91 -30.84
N ALA A 51 62.17 28.07 -31.87
CA ALA A 51 61.58 26.74 -31.94
C ALA A 51 62.08 25.83 -30.80
N SER A 52 63.37 25.87 -30.50
CA SER A 52 63.99 25.12 -29.40
C SER A 52 63.47 25.57 -28.02
N ALA A 53 63.30 26.88 -27.80
CA ALA A 53 62.69 27.41 -26.58
C ALA A 53 61.23 26.95 -26.41
N THR A 54 60.46 26.91 -27.51
CA THR A 54 59.09 26.40 -27.50
C THR A 54 59.05 24.90 -27.18
N ALA A 55 59.94 24.11 -27.76
CA ALA A 55 60.06 22.68 -27.48
C ALA A 55 60.47 22.40 -26.02
N ALA A 56 61.34 23.22 -25.45
CA ALA A 56 61.72 23.14 -24.04
C ALA A 56 60.53 23.43 -23.11
N ALA A 57 59.76 24.49 -23.38
CA ALA A 57 58.55 24.82 -22.62
C ALA A 57 57.47 23.73 -22.71
N ALA A 58 57.31 23.10 -23.89
CA ALA A 58 56.41 21.97 -24.07
C ALA A 58 56.88 20.74 -23.26
N SER A 59 58.19 20.49 -23.22
CA SER A 59 58.79 19.40 -22.44
C SER A 59 58.63 19.61 -20.93
N GLU A 60 58.78 20.84 -20.45
CA GLU A 60 58.54 21.21 -19.05
C GLU A 60 57.07 20.96 -18.66
N LYS A 61 56.13 21.35 -19.52
CA LYS A 61 54.71 21.09 -19.31
C LYS A 61 54.39 19.58 -19.30
N ALA A 62 55.02 18.80 -20.17
CA ALA A 62 54.86 17.35 -20.20
C ALA A 62 55.44 16.67 -18.94
N ALA A 63 56.58 17.15 -18.44
CA ALA A 63 57.19 16.68 -17.21
C ALA A 63 56.30 17.00 -15.98
N ALA A 64 55.73 18.21 -15.92
CA ALA A 64 54.79 18.59 -14.88
C ALA A 64 53.51 17.72 -14.91
N ALA A 65 52.98 17.44 -16.10
CA ALA A 65 51.82 16.53 -16.27
C ALA A 65 52.16 15.10 -15.80
N SER A 66 53.36 14.61 -16.10
CA SER A 66 53.82 13.28 -15.68
C SER A 66 54.00 13.20 -14.16
N ALA A 67 54.51 14.25 -13.53
CA ALA A 67 54.63 14.35 -12.08
C ALA A 67 53.24 14.36 -11.39
N ALA A 68 52.24 15.04 -11.98
CA ALA A 68 50.87 15.02 -11.49
C ALA A 68 50.22 13.64 -11.63
N ALA A 69 50.47 12.94 -12.75
CA ALA A 69 50.00 11.57 -12.95
C ALA A 69 50.61 10.59 -11.94
N ALA A 70 51.90 10.75 -11.61
CA ALA A 70 52.58 9.95 -10.60
C ALA A 70 51.96 10.14 -9.19
N LYS A 71 51.69 11.40 -8.78
CA LYS A 71 51.00 11.69 -7.50
C LYS A 71 49.59 11.10 -7.44
N THR A 72 48.88 11.12 -8.56
CA THR A 72 47.55 10.50 -8.67
C THR A 72 47.65 8.98 -8.50
N SER A 73 48.65 8.35 -9.13
CA SER A 73 48.90 6.92 -9.01
C SER A 73 49.27 6.51 -7.58
N GLU A 74 50.10 7.30 -6.89
CA GLU A 74 50.44 7.10 -5.48
C GLU A 74 49.19 7.17 -4.58
N THR A 75 48.33 8.16 -4.81
CA THR A 75 47.05 8.31 -4.09
C THR A 75 46.12 7.11 -4.33
N ASN A 76 46.04 6.63 -5.57
CA ASN A 76 45.24 5.46 -5.92
C ASN A 76 45.77 4.18 -5.25
N ALA A 77 47.10 4.03 -5.18
CA ALA A 77 47.74 2.90 -4.50
C ALA A 77 47.46 2.93 -2.99
N ALA A 78 47.57 4.10 -2.34
CA ALA A 78 47.25 4.27 -0.92
C ALA A 78 45.78 3.99 -0.61
N THR A 79 44.87 4.42 -1.48
CA THR A 79 43.42 4.13 -1.37
C THR A 79 43.15 2.63 -1.51
N SER A 80 43.79 1.97 -2.46
CA SER A 80 43.67 0.52 -2.67
C SER A 80 44.19 -0.28 -1.47
N ALA A 81 45.33 0.12 -0.89
CA ALA A 81 45.87 -0.49 0.32
C ALA A 81 44.92 -0.33 1.52
N SER A 82 44.34 0.86 1.70
CA SER A 82 43.36 1.12 2.76
C SER A 82 42.09 0.27 2.60
N THR A 83 41.64 0.08 1.35
CA THR A 83 40.47 -0.74 1.03
C THR A 83 40.73 -2.23 1.30
N ALA A 84 41.93 -2.72 0.96
CA ALA A 84 42.35 -4.09 1.25
C ALA A 84 42.45 -4.34 2.76
N ALA A 85 42.99 -3.38 3.52
CA ALA A 85 43.06 -3.46 4.97
C ALA A 85 41.66 -3.52 5.62
N ALA A 86 40.75 -2.63 5.19
CA ALA A 86 39.36 -2.65 5.66
C ALA A 86 38.65 -3.98 5.34
N SER A 87 38.90 -4.53 4.15
CA SER A 87 38.34 -5.83 3.74
C SER A 87 38.88 -6.98 4.60
N ALA A 88 40.16 -6.94 4.98
CA ALA A 88 40.75 -7.93 5.88
C ALA A 88 40.16 -7.85 7.30
N THR A 89 39.92 -6.64 7.81
CA THR A 89 39.25 -6.42 9.11
C THR A 89 37.80 -6.89 9.09
N ALA A 90 37.07 -6.65 7.99
CA ALA A 90 35.71 -7.16 7.83
C ALA A 90 35.70 -8.70 7.84
N ALA A 91 36.61 -9.34 7.09
CA ALA A 91 36.72 -10.79 7.06
C ALA A 91 37.05 -11.41 8.43
N SER A 92 37.96 -10.80 9.22
CA SER A 92 38.28 -11.29 10.57
C SER A 92 37.11 -11.13 11.55
N SER A 93 36.33 -10.06 11.40
CA SER A 93 35.13 -9.82 12.20
C SER A 93 34.06 -10.87 11.89
N SER A 94 33.78 -11.14 10.61
CA SER A 94 32.83 -12.18 10.20
C SER A 94 33.26 -13.59 10.64
N ALA A 95 34.56 -13.90 10.61
CA ALA A 95 35.07 -15.16 11.13
C ALA A 95 34.85 -15.31 12.65
N SER A 96 35.01 -14.22 13.41
CA SER A 96 34.78 -14.18 14.85
C SER A 96 33.29 -14.34 15.19
N GLU A 97 32.41 -13.72 14.40
CA GLU A 97 30.95 -13.88 14.51
C GLU A 97 30.53 -15.33 14.26
N ALA A 98 31.04 -15.95 13.19
CA ALA A 98 30.76 -17.34 12.87
C ALA A 98 31.19 -18.29 13.99
N SER A 99 32.39 -18.10 14.56
CA SER A 99 32.88 -18.88 15.70
C SER A 99 31.98 -18.74 16.93
N THR A 100 31.49 -17.53 17.21
CA THR A 100 30.59 -17.32 18.35
C THR A 100 29.23 -17.98 18.11
N HIS A 101 28.73 -17.96 16.87
CA HIS A 101 27.46 -18.59 16.53
C HIS A 101 27.53 -20.12 16.68
N ALA A 102 28.68 -20.72 16.32
CA ALA A 102 28.94 -22.14 16.56
C ALA A 102 28.91 -22.49 18.07
N ALA A 103 29.60 -21.70 18.92
CA ALA A 103 29.59 -21.91 20.36
C ALA A 103 28.19 -21.73 21.00
N ALA A 104 27.42 -20.76 20.52
CA ALA A 104 26.03 -20.56 20.96
C ALA A 104 25.11 -21.72 20.55
N SER A 105 25.36 -22.31 19.36
CA SER A 105 24.65 -23.50 18.90
C SER A 105 24.92 -24.71 19.79
N ASP A 106 26.18 -24.95 20.16
CA ASP A 106 26.56 -26.04 21.08
C ASP A 106 25.93 -25.88 22.48
N THR A 107 25.87 -24.64 22.96
CA THR A 107 25.19 -24.30 24.22
C THR A 107 23.69 -24.57 24.14
N SER A 108 23.05 -24.17 23.03
CA SER A 108 21.62 -24.39 22.79
C SER A 108 21.28 -25.87 22.72
N ALA A 109 22.14 -26.68 22.07
CA ALA A 109 21.99 -28.14 22.04
C ALA A 109 22.10 -28.76 23.44
N SER A 110 23.01 -28.26 24.28
CA SER A 110 23.18 -28.72 25.66
C SER A 110 21.96 -28.39 26.54
N LEU A 111 21.39 -27.18 26.40
CA LEU A 111 20.17 -26.78 27.11
C LEU A 111 18.94 -27.57 26.66
N ALA A 112 18.82 -27.87 25.37
CA ALA A 112 17.75 -28.72 24.85
C ALA A 112 17.83 -30.14 25.44
N ALA A 113 19.03 -30.70 25.57
CA ALA A 113 19.24 -31.99 26.22
C ALA A 113 18.83 -31.96 27.70
N GLN A 114 19.21 -30.93 28.45
CA GLN A 114 18.80 -30.76 29.86
C GLN A 114 17.28 -30.61 30.01
N SER A 115 16.63 -29.85 29.13
CA SER A 115 15.18 -29.68 29.12
C SER A 115 14.46 -31.01 28.86
N SER A 116 14.99 -31.85 27.97
CA SER A 116 14.45 -33.19 27.71
C SER A 116 14.55 -34.08 28.95
N THR A 117 15.71 -34.08 29.64
CA THR A 117 15.88 -34.80 30.91
C THR A 117 14.91 -34.30 31.99
N ALA A 118 14.73 -32.99 32.12
CA ALA A 118 13.80 -32.39 33.09
C ALA A 118 12.34 -32.74 32.79
N ALA A 119 11.95 -32.76 31.51
CA ALA A 119 10.62 -33.18 31.07
C ALA A 119 10.36 -34.67 31.38
N GLY A 120 11.34 -35.54 31.13
CA GLY A 120 11.27 -36.95 31.51
C GLY A 120 11.06 -37.14 33.02
N ALA A 121 11.84 -36.43 33.85
CA ALA A 121 11.69 -36.46 35.30
C ALA A 121 10.34 -35.91 35.79
N ALA A 122 9.74 -34.96 35.07
CA ALA A 122 8.41 -34.43 35.38
C ALA A 122 7.29 -35.43 35.05
N ALA A 123 7.42 -36.15 33.93
CA ALA A 123 6.49 -37.21 33.55
C ALA A 123 6.46 -38.32 34.60
N THR A 124 7.63 -38.81 35.05
CA THR A 124 7.70 -39.82 36.13
C THR A 124 7.04 -39.33 37.42
N ARG A 125 7.29 -38.07 37.82
CA ARG A 125 6.63 -37.48 39.00
C ARG A 125 5.10 -37.40 38.88
N ALA A 126 4.59 -37.16 37.67
CA ALA A 126 3.15 -37.14 37.42
C ALA A 126 2.54 -38.54 37.50
N GLU A 127 3.23 -39.56 36.97
CA GLU A 127 2.83 -40.97 37.08
C GLU A 127 2.80 -41.43 38.54
N ASP A 128 3.84 -41.10 39.33
CA ASP A 128 3.89 -41.41 40.76
C ASP A 128 2.77 -40.70 41.55
N ALA A 129 2.46 -39.44 41.20
CA ALA A 129 1.38 -38.68 41.83
C ALA A 129 0.00 -39.25 41.50
N ALA A 130 -0.22 -39.66 40.25
CA ALA A 130 -1.45 -40.33 39.84
C ALA A 130 -1.64 -41.65 40.58
N LYS A 131 -0.57 -42.45 40.70
CA LYS A 131 -0.58 -43.70 41.44
C LYS A 131 -0.90 -43.50 42.92
N ARG A 132 -0.32 -42.48 43.56
CA ARG A 132 -0.71 -42.10 44.94
C ARG A 132 -2.17 -41.70 45.07
N ALA A 133 -2.74 -41.02 44.08
CA ALA A 133 -4.14 -40.63 44.10
C ALA A 133 -5.07 -41.85 43.99
N GLU A 134 -4.72 -42.83 43.13
CA GLU A 134 -5.41 -44.12 43.05
C GLU A 134 -5.32 -44.89 44.36
N ASP A 135 -4.13 -44.96 44.97
CA ASP A 135 -3.93 -45.65 46.25
C ASP A 135 -4.72 -44.99 47.40
N ILE A 136 -4.81 -43.65 47.43
CA ILE A 136 -5.63 -42.93 48.42
C ILE A 136 -7.12 -43.20 48.19
N ALA A 137 -7.58 -43.21 46.94
CA ALA A 137 -8.98 -43.49 46.62
C ALA A 137 -9.39 -44.92 47.02
N ASP A 138 -8.48 -45.90 46.89
CA ASP A 138 -8.71 -47.29 47.29
C ASP A 138 -8.77 -47.44 48.84
N VAL A 139 -7.93 -46.71 49.57
CA VAL A 139 -7.91 -46.73 51.05
C VAL A 139 -9.12 -46.04 51.67
N ILE A 140 -9.72 -45.04 51.00
CA ILE A 140 -10.92 -44.34 51.47
C ILE A 140 -12.17 -45.05 50.90
N SER A 141 -12.53 -46.20 51.45
CA SER A 141 -13.82 -46.85 51.19
C SER A 141 -14.99 -45.95 51.65
N LEU A 142 -15.49 -45.08 50.75
CA LEU A 142 -16.59 -44.16 51.02
C LEU A 142 -17.94 -44.88 50.95
N GLU A 143 -18.57 -45.08 52.10
CA GLU A 143 -19.93 -45.61 52.20
C GLU A 143 -20.93 -44.47 52.47
N ASP A 144 -22.17 -44.63 52.02
CA ASP A 144 -23.25 -43.65 52.26
C ASP A 144 -23.55 -43.60 53.77
N ALA A 145 -23.78 -42.39 54.29
CA ALA A 145 -24.13 -42.18 55.69
C ALA A 145 -25.50 -42.79 56.00
N SER A 146 -25.64 -43.41 57.17
CA SER A 146 -26.92 -43.83 57.73
C SER A 146 -27.09 -43.29 59.15
N LEU A 147 -28.27 -43.48 59.74
CA LEU A 147 -28.53 -43.11 61.13
C LEU A 147 -27.64 -43.86 62.15
N THR A 148 -26.93 -44.92 61.71
CA THR A 148 -26.06 -45.75 62.56
C THR A 148 -24.62 -45.86 62.04
N LYS A 149 -24.30 -45.27 60.89
CA LYS A 149 -22.99 -45.39 60.24
C LYS A 149 -22.53 -44.04 59.69
N LYS A 150 -21.31 -43.63 60.04
CA LYS A 150 -20.69 -42.42 59.48
C LYS A 150 -20.32 -42.66 58.02
N GLY A 151 -20.69 -41.74 57.14
CA GLY A 151 -20.47 -41.83 55.68
C GLY A 151 -20.70 -40.48 54.99
N ILE A 152 -20.83 -40.47 53.67
CA ILE A 152 -21.16 -39.25 52.90
C ILE A 152 -22.69 -39.14 52.72
N VAL A 153 -23.26 -37.95 52.96
CA VAL A 153 -24.70 -37.67 52.79
C VAL A 153 -24.94 -36.99 51.44
N LYS A 154 -25.88 -37.49 50.64
CA LYS A 154 -26.37 -36.82 49.42
C LYS A 154 -27.59 -35.95 49.75
N LEU A 155 -27.58 -34.70 49.29
CA LEU A 155 -28.65 -33.73 49.55
C LEU A 155 -29.66 -33.68 48.39
N SER A 156 -30.95 -33.65 48.69
CA SER A 156 -32.04 -33.50 47.70
C SER A 156 -32.87 -32.25 47.99
N SER A 157 -33.16 -31.48 46.95
CA SER A 157 -34.08 -30.32 47.02
C SER A 157 -35.45 -30.60 46.40
N ALA A 158 -35.75 -31.86 46.08
CA ALA A 158 -37.07 -32.24 45.60
C ALA A 158 -38.09 -32.14 46.75
N THR A 159 -39.24 -31.51 46.48
CA THR A 159 -40.33 -31.30 47.45
C THR A 159 -41.28 -32.50 47.54
N ASP A 160 -41.05 -33.52 46.72
CA ASP A 160 -41.85 -34.73 46.54
C ASP A 160 -41.00 -36.01 46.65
N SER A 161 -39.77 -35.92 47.20
CA SER A 161 -38.88 -37.07 47.30
C SER A 161 -39.40 -38.13 48.28
N ASP A 162 -39.47 -39.37 47.81
CA ASP A 162 -39.75 -40.58 48.57
C ASP A 162 -38.47 -41.31 49.05
N SER A 163 -37.30 -40.72 48.83
CA SER A 163 -36.01 -41.35 49.12
C SER A 163 -35.59 -41.18 50.58
N GLU A 164 -35.41 -42.30 51.29
CA GLU A 164 -34.84 -42.32 52.65
C GLU A 164 -33.30 -42.25 52.68
N ALA A 165 -32.64 -42.34 51.51
CA ALA A 165 -31.18 -42.29 51.38
C ALA A 165 -30.64 -40.87 51.12
N LEU A 166 -31.53 -39.90 50.88
CA LEU A 166 -31.18 -38.51 50.59
C LEU A 166 -31.69 -37.60 51.71
N ALA A 167 -30.86 -36.67 52.18
CA ALA A 167 -31.32 -35.68 53.15
C ALA A 167 -31.98 -34.49 52.44
N ALA A 168 -33.18 -34.12 52.89
CA ALA A 168 -33.89 -32.95 52.37
C ALA A 168 -33.12 -31.65 52.67
N THR A 169 -33.02 -30.75 51.70
CA THR A 169 -32.42 -29.43 51.92
C THR A 169 -33.41 -28.49 52.62
N PRO A 170 -32.91 -27.44 53.32
CA PRO A 170 -33.78 -26.39 53.85
C PRO A 170 -34.67 -25.74 52.79
N LYS A 171 -34.24 -25.71 51.52
CA LYS A 171 -35.03 -25.22 50.39
C LYS A 171 -36.27 -26.08 50.13
N ALA A 172 -36.13 -27.41 50.10
CA ALA A 172 -37.26 -28.30 49.92
C ALA A 172 -38.27 -28.17 51.08
N VAL A 173 -37.77 -28.12 52.31
CA VAL A 173 -38.61 -27.94 53.51
C VAL A 173 -39.36 -26.61 53.47
N HIS A 174 -38.69 -25.52 53.09
CA HIS A 174 -39.33 -24.21 52.99
C HIS A 174 -40.41 -24.19 51.91
N ALA A 175 -40.13 -24.73 50.72
CA ALA A 175 -41.08 -24.77 49.61
C ALA A 175 -42.34 -25.58 49.95
N VAL A 176 -42.20 -26.71 50.66
CA VAL A 176 -43.35 -27.48 51.14
C VAL A 176 -44.15 -26.69 52.17
N MET A 177 -43.48 -25.99 53.09
CA MET A 177 -44.16 -25.17 54.11
C MET A 177 -44.90 -23.97 53.52
N ASP A 178 -44.34 -23.33 52.49
CA ASP A 178 -45.00 -22.24 51.77
C ASP A 178 -46.27 -22.75 51.07
N GLU A 179 -46.21 -23.89 50.39
CA GLU A 179 -47.37 -24.49 49.70
C GLU A 179 -48.48 -24.88 50.69
N VAL A 180 -48.12 -25.48 51.84
CA VAL A 180 -49.09 -25.85 52.88
C VAL A 180 -49.82 -24.62 53.44
N GLN A 181 -49.14 -23.47 53.57
CA GLN A 181 -49.77 -22.23 54.01
C GLN A 181 -50.79 -21.64 53.02
N THR A 182 -50.81 -22.09 51.76
CA THR A 182 -51.80 -21.65 50.75
C THR A 182 -53.09 -22.48 50.75
N LYS A 183 -53.13 -23.62 51.43
CA LYS A 183 -54.33 -24.48 51.46
C LYS A 183 -55.36 -23.94 52.44
N ALA A 184 -56.64 -23.98 52.06
CA ALA A 184 -57.73 -23.57 52.95
C ALA A 184 -57.85 -24.53 54.15
N PRO A 185 -58.28 -24.05 55.33
CA PRO A 185 -58.61 -24.91 56.46
C PRO A 185 -59.63 -25.98 56.07
N LEU A 186 -59.44 -27.20 56.57
CA LEU A 186 -60.33 -28.33 56.27
C LEU A 186 -61.75 -28.10 56.80
N ASP A 187 -61.88 -27.40 57.93
CA ASP A 187 -63.15 -27.05 58.56
C ASP A 187 -63.57 -25.62 58.21
N SER A 188 -64.75 -25.46 57.58
CA SER A 188 -65.39 -24.19 57.25
C SER A 188 -64.53 -23.20 56.42
N PRO A 189 -64.12 -23.57 55.19
CA PRO A 189 -63.33 -22.67 54.35
C PRO A 189 -64.15 -21.44 53.92
N ALA A 190 -63.53 -20.26 53.96
CA ALA A 190 -64.10 -19.06 53.35
C ALA A 190 -63.90 -19.13 51.82
N LEU A 191 -65.00 -19.23 51.06
CA LEU A 191 -64.95 -19.29 49.60
C LEU A 191 -64.98 -17.87 49.01
N THR A 192 -63.92 -17.51 48.27
CA THR A 192 -63.83 -16.24 47.51
C THR A 192 -63.58 -16.53 46.03
N GLY A 193 -64.05 -15.68 45.11
CA GLY A 193 -63.89 -15.88 43.67
C GLY A 193 -64.96 -16.79 43.05
N THR A 194 -64.59 -17.64 42.08
CA THR A 194 -65.46 -18.60 41.38
C THR A 194 -65.09 -20.05 41.73
N PRO A 195 -65.36 -20.53 42.96
CA PRO A 195 -65.02 -21.87 43.39
C PRO A 195 -65.79 -22.92 42.57
N THR A 196 -65.11 -24.01 42.19
CA THR A 196 -65.74 -25.18 41.58
C THR A 196 -66.12 -26.17 42.69
N ALA A 197 -67.35 -26.68 42.64
CA ALA A 197 -67.83 -27.74 43.52
C ALA A 197 -68.48 -28.83 42.66
N PRO A 198 -68.52 -30.09 43.13
CA PRO A 198 -69.33 -31.13 42.50
C PRO A 198 -70.79 -30.67 42.40
N THR A 199 -71.40 -30.82 41.22
CA THR A 199 -72.80 -30.42 41.01
C THR A 199 -73.72 -31.42 41.69
N PRO A 200 -74.55 -31.01 42.67
CA PRO A 200 -75.48 -31.92 43.31
C PRO A 200 -76.48 -32.48 42.31
N GLU A 201 -77.08 -33.63 42.62
CA GLU A 201 -78.21 -34.15 41.85
C GLU A 201 -79.42 -33.21 41.96
N THR A 202 -80.23 -33.09 40.91
CA THR A 202 -81.35 -32.14 40.84
C THR A 202 -82.46 -32.37 41.89
N ALA A 203 -82.42 -33.46 42.65
CA ALA A 203 -83.32 -33.77 43.76
C ALA A 203 -82.78 -33.39 45.15
N ALA A 204 -81.53 -32.91 45.26
CA ALA A 204 -80.89 -32.58 46.54
C ALA A 204 -81.62 -31.47 47.32
N ALA A 205 -81.65 -31.59 48.65
CA ALA A 205 -82.34 -30.69 49.58
C ALA A 205 -81.55 -30.41 50.89
N GLY A 206 -80.27 -30.77 50.94
CA GLY A 206 -79.40 -30.64 52.11
C GLY A 206 -78.60 -29.33 52.14
N ILE A 207 -77.41 -29.38 52.76
CA ILE A 207 -76.47 -28.25 52.88
C ILE A 207 -75.39 -28.24 51.79
N GLU A 208 -75.63 -28.90 50.65
CA GLU A 208 -74.70 -28.94 49.53
C GLU A 208 -74.49 -27.54 48.90
N ILE A 209 -73.31 -27.30 48.33
CA ILE A 209 -73.04 -26.08 47.57
C ILE A 209 -73.82 -26.14 46.24
N ALA A 210 -74.86 -25.31 46.10
CA ALA A 210 -75.61 -25.20 44.85
C ALA A 210 -74.73 -24.60 43.74
N THR A 211 -74.31 -25.43 42.78
CA THR A 211 -73.46 -24.97 41.67
C THR A 211 -74.27 -24.25 40.59
N ALA A 212 -73.59 -23.44 39.77
CA ALA A 212 -74.21 -22.81 38.60
C ALA A 212 -74.87 -23.83 37.66
N ALA A 213 -74.29 -25.04 37.50
CA ALA A 213 -74.87 -26.11 36.69
C ALA A 213 -76.13 -26.71 37.31
N PHE A 214 -76.17 -26.86 38.64
CA PHE A 214 -77.39 -27.29 39.35
C PHE A 214 -78.52 -26.27 39.14
N VAL A 215 -78.21 -24.97 39.30
CA VAL A 215 -79.17 -23.88 39.06
C VAL A 215 -79.58 -23.82 37.58
N ALA A 216 -78.64 -23.91 36.65
CA ALA A 216 -78.91 -23.92 35.21
C ALA A 216 -79.75 -25.13 34.79
N ALA A 217 -79.54 -26.32 35.36
CA ALA A 217 -80.37 -27.50 35.10
C ALA A 217 -81.80 -27.32 35.64
N LYS A 218 -81.96 -26.72 36.82
CA LYS A 218 -83.28 -26.34 37.36
C LYS A 218 -83.97 -25.28 36.48
N VAL A 219 -83.22 -24.29 35.99
CA VAL A 219 -83.72 -23.27 35.06
C VAL A 219 -84.02 -23.86 33.68
N ALA A 220 -83.23 -24.81 33.18
CA ALA A 220 -83.47 -25.49 31.91
C ALA A 220 -84.71 -26.40 31.98
N GLN A 221 -84.97 -27.07 33.10
CA GLN A 221 -86.26 -27.75 33.32
C GLN A 221 -87.45 -26.76 33.28
N LEU A 222 -87.24 -25.52 33.73
CA LEU A 222 -88.23 -24.44 33.70
C LEU A 222 -88.37 -23.80 32.29
N VAL A 223 -87.30 -23.74 31.48
CA VAL A 223 -87.28 -23.12 30.14
C VAL A 223 -87.65 -24.10 29.03
N GLY A 224 -87.29 -25.39 29.15
CA GLY A 224 -87.63 -26.45 28.18
C GLY A 224 -89.11 -26.84 28.13
N SER A 225 -89.97 -26.10 28.84
CA SER A 225 -91.43 -26.24 28.81
C SER A 225 -92.11 -25.32 27.78
N ALA A 226 -91.37 -24.59 26.93
CA ALA A 226 -91.90 -23.61 25.96
C ALA A 226 -91.62 -23.97 24.46
N PRO A 227 -92.56 -23.81 23.48
CA PRO A 227 -92.46 -24.40 22.11
C PRO A 227 -91.67 -23.62 21.02
N GLU A 228 -91.25 -24.37 19.98
CA GLU A 228 -90.19 -24.17 18.95
C GLU A 228 -90.35 -23.07 17.86
N THR A 229 -90.92 -21.90 18.13
CA THR A 229 -91.09 -20.84 17.08
C THR A 229 -90.13 -19.64 17.18
N LEU A 230 -89.09 -19.70 18.02
CA LEU A 230 -88.30 -18.50 18.39
C LEU A 230 -86.78 -18.50 18.08
N ASP A 231 -86.23 -19.41 17.25
CA ASP A 231 -84.77 -19.46 16.96
C ASP A 231 -84.32 -18.74 15.65
N THR A 232 -85.19 -17.93 15.03
CA THR A 232 -84.90 -17.27 13.73
C THR A 232 -84.31 -15.85 13.85
N LEU A 233 -84.49 -15.17 14.98
CA LEU A 233 -84.06 -13.77 15.12
C LEU A 233 -82.55 -13.61 15.33
N LYS A 234 -81.86 -14.63 15.84
CA LYS A 234 -80.41 -14.61 16.04
C LYS A 234 -79.65 -14.63 14.71
N GLU A 235 -80.12 -15.42 13.75
CA GLU A 235 -79.45 -15.58 12.44
C GLU A 235 -79.56 -14.33 11.55
N LEU A 236 -80.70 -13.62 11.58
CA LEU A 236 -80.87 -12.39 10.80
C LEU A 236 -80.06 -11.20 11.35
N ALA A 237 -79.84 -11.13 12.66
CA ALA A 237 -79.11 -10.02 13.29
C ALA A 237 -77.63 -10.00 12.88
N ASP A 238 -77.00 -11.18 12.76
CA ASP A 238 -75.59 -11.30 12.40
C ASP A 238 -75.34 -11.02 10.90
N ALA A 239 -76.27 -11.37 10.00
CA ALA A 239 -76.14 -11.15 8.55
C ALA A 239 -76.27 -9.68 8.11
N LEU A 240 -77.03 -8.87 8.86
CA LEU A 240 -77.23 -7.44 8.59
C LEU A 240 -76.20 -6.54 9.32
N GLY A 241 -75.14 -7.15 9.87
CA GLY A 241 -74.02 -6.45 10.50
C GLY A 241 -74.39 -5.64 11.74
N ASN A 242 -75.54 -5.93 12.36
CA ASN A 242 -76.08 -5.16 13.48
C ASN A 242 -76.12 -3.63 13.23
N ASP A 243 -76.34 -3.17 11.98
CA ASP A 243 -76.44 -1.73 11.67
C ASP A 243 -77.87 -1.21 11.97
N PRO A 244 -78.07 -0.43 13.07
CA PRO A 244 -79.39 0.10 13.42
C PRO A 244 -79.92 1.14 12.42
N ASN A 245 -79.08 1.62 11.48
CA ASN A 245 -79.43 2.61 10.46
C ASN A 245 -79.14 2.10 9.03
N PHE A 246 -79.17 0.78 8.81
CA PHE A 246 -78.82 0.14 7.53
C PHE A 246 -79.45 0.80 6.29
N ALA A 247 -80.74 1.17 6.37
CA ALA A 247 -81.44 1.87 5.30
C ALA A 247 -80.80 3.24 4.97
N THR A 248 -80.38 3.99 5.99
CA THR A 248 -79.70 5.29 5.85
C THR A 248 -78.30 5.12 5.26
N THR A 249 -77.57 4.07 5.69
CA THR A 249 -76.23 3.75 5.18
C THR A 249 -76.26 3.44 3.68
N VAL A 250 -77.25 2.68 3.20
CA VAL A 250 -77.42 2.36 1.77
C VAL A 250 -77.88 3.58 0.96
N LEU A 251 -78.81 4.39 1.50
CA LEU A 251 -79.30 5.59 0.83
C LEU A 251 -78.17 6.62 0.59
N ASN A 252 -77.28 6.79 1.57
CA ASN A 252 -76.13 7.70 1.46
C ASN A 252 -75.12 7.26 0.39
N LYS A 253 -74.93 5.95 0.17
CA LYS A 253 -74.03 5.45 -0.91
C LYS A 253 -74.62 5.64 -2.31
N LEU A 254 -75.95 5.67 -2.46
CA LEU A 254 -76.63 5.87 -3.74
C LEU A 254 -76.79 7.37 -4.08
N ALA A 255 -76.95 8.22 -3.07
CA ALA A 255 -77.01 9.68 -3.19
C ALA A 255 -75.69 10.33 -3.66
N GLY A 256 -74.55 9.63 -3.54
CA GLY A 256 -73.26 10.05 -4.10
C GLY A 256 -73.11 9.87 -5.61
N LYS A 257 -74.11 9.32 -6.32
CA LYS A 257 -74.12 9.32 -7.78
C LYS A 257 -74.77 10.59 -8.29
N GLN A 258 -73.94 11.49 -8.82
CA GLN A 258 -74.40 12.62 -9.63
C GLN A 258 -74.77 12.13 -11.05
N PRO A 259 -75.98 12.48 -11.52
CA PRO A 259 -76.47 12.45 -12.90
C PRO A 259 -76.55 13.86 -13.52
N LEU A 260 -76.73 13.92 -14.84
CA LEU A 260 -77.41 14.96 -15.64
C LEU A 260 -77.16 16.46 -15.29
N ASP A 261 -75.92 16.97 -15.35
CA ASP A 261 -75.66 18.44 -15.44
C ASP A 261 -76.11 18.94 -16.83
N ASP A 262 -76.87 20.02 -16.99
CA ASP A 262 -77.41 20.40 -18.31
C ASP A 262 -76.33 20.64 -19.38
N THR A 263 -75.17 21.19 -19.01
CA THR A 263 -74.06 21.43 -19.95
C THR A 263 -73.34 20.12 -20.26
N LEU A 264 -73.08 19.30 -19.26
CA LEU A 264 -72.45 17.99 -19.39
C LEU A 264 -73.40 16.93 -19.99
N THR A 265 -74.71 17.14 -19.91
CA THR A 265 -75.80 16.38 -20.55
C THR A 265 -75.97 16.84 -21.99
N ALA A 266 -75.94 18.15 -22.23
CA ALA A 266 -75.93 18.71 -23.58
C ALA A 266 -74.68 18.27 -24.34
N LEU A 267 -73.52 18.17 -23.68
CA LEU A 267 -72.29 17.65 -24.26
C LEU A 267 -72.28 16.11 -24.31
N SER A 268 -72.87 15.40 -23.33
CA SER A 268 -72.98 13.94 -23.33
C SER A 268 -74.09 13.46 -24.27
N GLY A 269 -73.79 13.47 -25.57
CA GLY A 269 -74.68 12.99 -26.62
C GLY A 269 -74.59 13.75 -27.94
N LYS A 270 -73.87 14.88 -28.01
CA LYS A 270 -73.66 15.62 -29.27
C LYS A 270 -72.65 14.93 -30.19
N SER A 271 -72.89 14.99 -31.51
CA SER A 271 -71.93 14.59 -32.54
C SER A 271 -70.83 15.65 -32.71
N VAL A 272 -69.74 15.30 -33.41
CA VAL A 272 -68.62 16.23 -33.68
C VAL A 272 -69.10 17.52 -34.36
N ASP A 273 -70.01 17.44 -35.32
CA ASP A 273 -70.59 18.63 -35.98
C ASP A 273 -71.42 19.49 -35.03
N GLY A 274 -72.19 18.87 -34.13
CA GLY A 274 -72.97 19.58 -33.11
C GLY A 274 -72.08 20.23 -32.03
N LEU A 275 -70.88 19.69 -31.81
CA LEU A 275 -69.88 20.29 -30.94
C LEU A 275 -69.22 21.51 -31.61
N ILE A 276 -68.84 21.41 -32.89
CA ILE A 276 -68.22 22.49 -33.68
C ILE A 276 -69.14 23.72 -33.78
N GLU A 277 -70.46 23.51 -33.86
CA GLU A 277 -71.45 24.58 -33.83
C GLU A 277 -71.60 25.18 -32.41
N TYR A 278 -71.63 24.35 -31.37
CA TYR A 278 -71.77 24.79 -29.98
C TYR A 278 -70.61 25.67 -29.50
N VAL A 279 -69.39 25.50 -30.05
CA VAL A 279 -68.22 26.34 -29.75
C VAL A 279 -67.89 27.39 -30.83
N GLY A 280 -68.71 27.55 -31.87
CA GLY A 280 -68.57 28.62 -32.86
C GLY A 280 -67.41 28.49 -33.87
N LEU A 281 -66.89 27.28 -34.12
CA LEU A 281 -65.66 27.07 -34.92
C LEU A 281 -65.84 27.20 -36.45
N ARG A 282 -67.06 27.34 -36.95
CA ARG A 282 -67.36 27.29 -38.40
C ARG A 282 -66.82 28.49 -39.19
N GLU A 283 -66.92 29.70 -38.65
CA GLU A 283 -66.43 30.90 -39.34
C GLU A 283 -64.90 30.97 -39.43
N THR A 284 -64.19 30.50 -38.39
CA THR A 284 -62.73 30.43 -38.36
C THR A 284 -62.15 29.51 -39.45
N ILE A 285 -62.85 28.42 -39.78
CA ILE A 285 -62.41 27.47 -40.80
C ILE A 285 -62.48 28.08 -42.21
N ASN A 286 -63.49 28.89 -42.50
CA ASN A 286 -63.67 29.49 -43.83
C ASN A 286 -62.61 30.54 -44.17
N HIS A 287 -62.18 31.36 -43.19
CA HIS A 287 -61.11 32.34 -43.42
C HIS A 287 -59.72 31.71 -43.61
N ALA A 288 -59.49 30.49 -43.09
CA ALA A 288 -58.21 29.80 -43.26
C ALA A 288 -58.02 29.17 -44.66
N ALA A 289 -59.09 29.05 -45.47
CA ALA A 289 -59.05 28.40 -46.77
C ALA A 289 -58.37 29.24 -47.88
N ASP A 290 -58.39 30.58 -47.78
CA ASP A 290 -57.86 31.51 -48.79
C ASP A 290 -56.46 32.08 -48.45
N ALA A 291 -55.85 31.67 -47.34
CA ALA A 291 -54.51 32.09 -46.96
C ALA A 291 -53.44 31.21 -47.63
N LEU A 292 -52.26 31.80 -47.93
CA LEU A 292 -51.10 31.05 -48.42
C LEU A 292 -50.84 29.83 -47.55
N LEU A 293 -50.94 28.65 -48.14
CA LEU A 293 -50.87 27.40 -47.42
C LEU A 293 -49.41 27.12 -47.08
N LYS A 294 -49.05 27.22 -45.79
CA LYS A 294 -47.70 26.84 -45.31
C LYS A 294 -47.30 25.42 -45.74
N SER A 295 -48.26 24.53 -45.97
CA SER A 295 -48.04 23.16 -46.44
C SER A 295 -47.69 23.07 -47.93
N GLN A 296 -47.97 24.10 -48.73
CA GLN A 296 -47.65 24.10 -50.16
C GLN A 296 -46.27 24.71 -50.46
N ASN A 297 -45.55 25.24 -49.47
CA ASN A 297 -44.20 25.83 -49.63
C ASN A 297 -44.09 26.78 -50.84
N GLY A 298 -45.12 27.62 -51.06
CA GLY A 298 -45.18 28.55 -52.19
C GLY A 298 -45.61 27.92 -53.53
N GLY A 299 -46.14 26.69 -53.52
CA GLY A 299 -46.73 26.02 -54.68
C GLY A 299 -47.91 26.77 -55.28
N ASP A 300 -48.69 27.41 -54.41
CA ASP A 300 -49.84 28.31 -54.61
C ASP A 300 -49.47 29.73 -55.06
N ILE A 301 -48.18 30.07 -55.23
CA ILE A 301 -47.76 31.37 -55.76
C ILE A 301 -48.01 31.41 -57.28
N PRO A 302 -48.89 32.30 -57.77
CA PRO A 302 -49.09 32.52 -59.20
C PRO A 302 -47.85 33.22 -59.79
N GLU A 303 -47.39 32.79 -60.97
CA GLU A 303 -46.25 33.41 -61.68
C GLU A 303 -45.00 33.63 -60.83
N LYS A 304 -44.47 32.53 -60.26
CA LYS A 304 -43.24 32.51 -59.44
C LYS A 304 -42.09 33.36 -59.99
N PRO A 305 -41.76 33.37 -61.31
CA PRO A 305 -40.68 34.22 -61.84
C PRO A 305 -40.92 35.72 -61.65
N LEU A 306 -42.15 36.19 -61.84
CA LEU A 306 -42.50 37.60 -61.66
C LEU A 306 -42.53 37.96 -60.16
N PHE A 307 -43.00 37.04 -59.32
CA PHE A 307 -42.97 37.19 -57.86
C PHE A 307 -41.55 37.42 -57.33
N VAL A 308 -40.57 36.58 -57.73
CA VAL A 308 -39.17 36.76 -57.31
C VAL A 308 -38.53 38.05 -57.88
N GLN A 309 -38.98 38.50 -59.04
CA GLN A 309 -38.52 39.76 -59.64
C GLN A 309 -39.05 40.98 -58.86
N ASN A 310 -40.34 40.98 -58.50
CA ASN A 310 -41.00 42.08 -57.78
C ASN A 310 -40.48 42.26 -56.35
N ILE A 311 -40.08 41.17 -55.68
CA ILE A 311 -39.46 41.24 -54.34
C ILE A 311 -37.96 41.57 -54.39
N GLY A 312 -37.39 41.82 -55.58
CA GLY A 312 -36.01 42.27 -55.76
C GLY A 312 -34.94 41.17 -55.65
N ALA A 313 -35.31 39.89 -55.76
CA ALA A 313 -34.38 38.77 -55.61
C ALA A 313 -33.62 38.39 -56.91
N LEU A 314 -33.84 39.10 -58.03
CA LEU A 314 -33.22 38.80 -59.33
C LEU A 314 -33.13 40.05 -60.26
N PRO A 315 -32.01 40.31 -60.97
CA PRO A 315 -31.97 41.29 -62.06
C PRO A 315 -32.64 40.78 -63.35
N ALA A 316 -33.08 41.70 -64.21
CA ALA A 316 -34.06 41.54 -65.31
C ALA A 316 -33.78 40.50 -66.44
N SER A 317 -32.73 39.68 -66.33
CA SER A 317 -32.42 38.61 -67.29
C SER A 317 -31.40 37.58 -66.78
N GLY A 318 -31.19 37.48 -65.46
CA GLY A 318 -30.23 36.54 -64.86
C GLY A 318 -30.87 35.24 -64.38
N THR A 319 -30.31 34.08 -64.74
CA THR A 319 -30.49 32.84 -63.99
C THR A 319 -29.85 33.01 -62.60
N ALA A 320 -30.52 32.50 -61.56
CA ALA A 320 -30.16 32.69 -60.15
C ALA A 320 -28.65 32.66 -59.87
N VAL A 321 -28.19 33.60 -59.04
CA VAL A 321 -26.88 33.55 -58.38
C VAL A 321 -26.88 32.35 -57.44
N ALA A 322 -26.66 31.14 -57.98
CA ALA A 322 -25.98 30.12 -57.22
C ALA A 322 -24.58 30.68 -56.97
N ALA A 323 -24.33 31.11 -55.73
CA ALA A 323 -23.04 31.59 -55.26
C ALA A 323 -21.91 30.82 -55.94
N ASN A 324 -20.98 31.53 -56.60
CA ASN A 324 -19.78 31.04 -57.28
C ASN A 324 -19.33 29.66 -56.77
N ARG A 325 -19.90 28.57 -57.31
CA ARG A 325 -19.57 27.21 -56.87
C ARG A 325 -18.23 26.88 -57.53
N LEU A 326 -17.15 26.94 -56.76
CA LEU A 326 -15.83 26.48 -57.21
C LEU A 326 -15.97 25.00 -57.61
N ALA A 327 -15.86 24.72 -58.91
CA ALA A 327 -15.95 23.36 -59.46
C ALA A 327 -14.54 22.75 -59.59
N SER A 328 -14.42 21.46 -59.30
CA SER A 328 -13.19 20.68 -59.49
C SER A 328 -12.75 20.71 -60.96
N ARG A 329 -11.44 20.86 -61.23
CA ARG A 329 -10.84 20.70 -62.56
C ARG A 329 -10.51 19.24 -62.91
N GLY A 330 -11.00 18.29 -62.12
CA GLY A 330 -10.68 16.86 -62.24
C GLY A 330 -9.27 16.54 -61.73
N ALA A 331 -8.73 15.39 -62.13
CA ALA A 331 -7.46 14.88 -61.64
C ALA A 331 -6.28 15.80 -62.05
N LEU A 332 -5.55 16.33 -61.07
CA LEU A 332 -4.36 17.17 -61.28
C LEU A 332 -3.09 16.42 -60.89
N PRO A 333 -2.05 16.31 -61.73
CA PRO A 333 -0.80 15.66 -61.35
C PRO A 333 -0.08 16.43 -60.22
N ALA A 334 0.66 15.70 -59.39
CA ALA A 334 1.50 16.28 -58.36
C ALA A 334 2.64 17.08 -59.00
N LEU A 335 2.80 18.34 -58.57
CA LEU A 335 3.97 19.15 -58.94
C LEU A 335 5.19 18.63 -58.17
N THR A 336 6.33 18.52 -58.86
CA THR A 336 7.60 18.02 -58.32
C THR A 336 8.74 18.95 -58.77
N GLY A 337 9.87 18.90 -58.06
CA GLY A 337 11.00 19.75 -58.39
C GLY A 337 10.74 21.24 -58.09
N ALA A 338 11.32 22.11 -58.91
CA ALA A 338 10.98 23.52 -59.06
C ALA A 338 9.78 23.79 -60.00
N THR A 339 8.99 22.77 -60.38
CA THR A 339 7.90 22.92 -61.36
C THR A 339 6.71 23.65 -60.77
N ARG A 340 6.28 24.76 -61.39
CA ARG A 340 5.07 25.51 -61.03
C ARG A 340 3.89 25.17 -61.92
N GLY A 341 2.67 25.30 -61.39
CA GLY A 341 1.45 25.12 -62.18
C GLY A 341 1.24 26.26 -63.19
N SER A 342 0.76 25.95 -64.39
CA SER A 342 0.51 26.95 -65.44
C SER A 342 -0.72 27.85 -65.18
N ASP A 343 -1.60 27.41 -64.30
CA ASP A 343 -2.85 28.11 -63.99
C ASP A 343 -2.67 29.12 -62.85
N SER A 344 -3.29 30.30 -62.99
CA SER A 344 -3.24 31.38 -61.99
C SER A 344 -4.49 31.40 -61.11
N GLY A 345 -4.34 31.61 -59.79
CA GLY A 345 -5.42 31.79 -58.83
C GLY A 345 -5.72 30.59 -57.91
N LEU A 346 -6.98 30.47 -57.49
CA LEU A 346 -7.48 29.39 -56.64
C LEU A 346 -7.97 28.23 -57.50
N ILE A 347 -7.31 27.07 -57.40
CA ILE A 347 -7.61 25.90 -58.23
C ILE A 347 -8.03 24.75 -57.32
N MET A 348 -9.18 24.15 -57.61
CA MET A 348 -9.63 22.91 -57.00
C MET A 348 -9.42 21.76 -57.97
N GLY A 349 -8.83 20.67 -57.50
CA GLY A 349 -8.69 19.45 -58.29
C GLY A 349 -8.76 18.21 -57.44
N GLU A 350 -8.69 17.08 -58.11
CA GLU A 350 -8.75 15.75 -57.52
C GLU A 350 -7.37 15.10 -57.50
N VAL A 351 -7.12 14.39 -56.42
CA VAL A 351 -5.99 13.47 -56.28
C VAL A 351 -6.51 12.08 -56.56
N TYR A 352 -5.97 11.46 -57.61
CA TYR A 352 -6.38 10.15 -58.06
C TYR A 352 -5.16 9.40 -58.59
N ASN A 353 -4.46 8.71 -57.69
CA ASN A 353 -3.28 7.90 -57.95
C ASN A 353 -2.22 8.60 -58.82
N ASN A 354 -1.88 9.85 -58.47
CA ASN A 354 -1.13 10.78 -59.31
C ASN A 354 0.05 11.46 -58.57
N GLY A 355 0.67 10.74 -57.63
CA GLY A 355 1.95 11.13 -57.00
C GLY A 355 1.86 12.02 -55.76
N TYR A 356 0.66 12.23 -55.21
CA TYR A 356 0.47 12.90 -53.92
C TYR A 356 0.67 11.93 -52.74
N PRO A 357 0.87 12.44 -51.50
CA PRO A 357 1.00 11.62 -50.29
C PRO A 357 -0.13 10.61 -50.06
N THR A 358 -1.33 10.89 -50.56
CA THR A 358 -2.49 9.98 -50.50
C THR A 358 -2.87 9.50 -51.89
N GLN A 359 -3.33 8.24 -51.99
CA GLN A 359 -3.80 7.68 -53.26
C GLN A 359 -5.06 8.38 -53.80
N TYR A 360 -5.94 8.88 -52.91
CA TYR A 360 -7.18 9.55 -53.27
C TYR A 360 -7.45 10.76 -52.37
N GLY A 361 -7.95 11.86 -52.96
CA GLY A 361 -8.21 13.09 -52.22
C GLY A 361 -8.68 14.26 -53.08
N ASN A 362 -8.73 15.43 -52.48
CA ASN A 362 -8.93 16.71 -53.14
C ASN A 362 -7.74 17.62 -52.84
N VAL A 363 -7.32 18.41 -53.82
CA VAL A 363 -6.25 19.41 -53.66
C VAL A 363 -6.78 20.81 -53.92
N LEU A 364 -6.41 21.74 -53.05
CA LEU A 364 -6.57 23.17 -53.25
C LEU A 364 -5.19 23.75 -53.54
N ARG A 365 -4.99 24.23 -54.77
CA ARG A 365 -3.76 24.87 -55.20
C ARG A 365 -3.96 26.38 -55.26
N LEU A 366 -3.07 27.10 -54.62
CA LEU A 366 -3.01 28.56 -54.57
C LEU A 366 -1.80 28.98 -55.39
N THR A 367 -2.01 29.72 -56.47
CA THR A 367 -0.90 30.22 -57.30
C THR A 367 -0.82 31.75 -57.26
N GLY A 368 0.40 32.27 -57.19
CA GLY A 368 0.67 33.69 -57.01
C GLY A 368 2.14 34.05 -57.22
N THR A 369 2.69 34.99 -56.44
CA THR A 369 4.15 35.25 -56.44
C THR A 369 4.90 34.02 -55.93
N GLY A 370 4.40 33.40 -54.84
CA GLY A 370 4.70 32.03 -54.44
C GLY A 370 3.45 31.15 -54.52
N ASP A 371 3.63 29.83 -54.47
CA ASP A 371 2.55 28.85 -54.59
C ASP A 371 2.36 28.04 -53.31
N GLY A 372 1.17 27.47 -53.13
CA GLY A 372 0.85 26.60 -52.01
C GLY A 372 -0.16 25.54 -52.37
N GLU A 373 -0.09 24.40 -51.69
CA GLU A 373 -1.06 23.32 -51.84
C GLU A 373 -1.56 22.84 -50.48
N ILE A 374 -2.88 22.63 -50.40
CA ILE A 374 -3.53 21.89 -49.32
C ILE A 374 -4.16 20.65 -49.93
N LEU A 375 -3.75 19.49 -49.44
CA LEU A 375 -4.30 18.19 -49.80
C LEU A 375 -5.21 17.71 -48.68
N ILE A 376 -6.42 17.29 -49.03
CA ILE A 376 -7.34 16.58 -48.14
C ILE A 376 -7.54 15.19 -48.73
N GLY A 377 -6.96 14.17 -48.10
CA GLY A 377 -7.18 12.79 -48.49
C GLY A 377 -8.65 12.39 -48.31
N TRP A 378 -9.07 11.29 -48.94
CA TRP A 378 -10.37 10.70 -48.63
C TRP A 378 -10.21 9.71 -47.47
N SER A 379 -11.09 9.81 -46.48
CA SER A 379 -11.20 8.80 -45.43
C SER A 379 -11.72 7.52 -46.07
N GLY A 380 -10.88 6.49 -46.20
CA GLY A 380 -11.24 5.23 -46.88
C GLY A 380 -12.41 4.45 -46.26
N VAL A 381 -12.97 4.94 -45.15
CA VAL A 381 -14.18 4.44 -44.49
C VAL A 381 -15.09 5.60 -44.07
N ASN A 382 -16.40 5.35 -44.03
CA ASN A 382 -17.40 6.36 -43.67
C ASN A 382 -17.18 6.89 -42.25
N GLY A 383 -17.01 8.21 -42.10
CA GLY A 383 -16.92 8.90 -40.81
C GLY A 383 -15.54 8.89 -40.15
N ALA A 384 -14.51 8.28 -40.75
CA ALA A 384 -13.15 8.38 -40.23
C ALA A 384 -12.51 9.74 -40.53
N PRO A 385 -11.58 10.23 -39.70
CA PRO A 385 -10.80 11.42 -40.01
C PRO A 385 -9.97 11.20 -41.27
N ALA A 386 -9.95 12.20 -42.14
CA ALA A 386 -9.12 12.18 -43.34
C ALA A 386 -7.74 12.79 -43.05
N PRO A 387 -6.66 12.25 -43.62
CA PRO A 387 -5.36 12.89 -43.52
C PRO A 387 -5.35 14.16 -44.39
N ALA A 388 -4.77 15.24 -43.88
CA ALA A 388 -4.60 16.48 -44.61
C ALA A 388 -3.12 16.88 -44.61
N TYR A 389 -2.64 17.43 -45.72
CA TYR A 389 -1.25 17.83 -45.88
C TYR A 389 -1.17 19.24 -46.45
N ILE A 390 -0.09 19.93 -46.14
CA ILE A 390 0.23 21.25 -46.67
C ILE A 390 1.66 21.29 -47.17
N ARG A 391 1.89 22.05 -48.23
CA ARG A 391 3.22 22.39 -48.71
C ARG A 391 3.22 23.77 -49.37
N SER A 392 4.41 24.33 -49.55
CA SER A 392 4.60 25.63 -50.17
C SER A 392 5.76 25.64 -51.15
N HIS A 393 5.76 26.62 -52.05
CA HIS A 393 6.81 26.89 -53.02
C HIS A 393 7.11 28.40 -53.02
N ARG A 394 8.37 28.75 -52.80
CA ARG A 394 8.81 30.15 -52.72
C ARG A 394 8.79 30.83 -54.09
N ASP A 395 8.78 32.15 -54.11
CA ASP A 395 8.72 33.03 -55.28
C ASP A 395 10.03 33.15 -56.10
N THR A 396 10.92 32.17 -56.04
CA THR A 396 12.21 32.18 -56.76
C THR A 396 12.29 31.02 -57.74
N ALA A 397 12.91 31.24 -58.91
CA ALA A 397 12.92 30.27 -60.02
C ALA A 397 13.58 28.92 -59.67
N ASP A 398 14.54 28.91 -58.75
CA ASP A 398 15.26 27.71 -58.30
C ASP A 398 14.69 27.12 -56.99
N ALA A 399 13.55 27.64 -56.50
CA ALA A 399 12.94 27.08 -55.29
C ALA A 399 12.31 25.73 -55.60
N GLU A 400 12.60 24.75 -54.75
CA GLU A 400 11.94 23.47 -54.77
C GLU A 400 10.64 23.53 -53.95
N TRP A 401 9.66 22.71 -54.30
CA TRP A 401 8.52 22.47 -53.41
C TRP A 401 9.00 21.95 -52.06
N SER A 402 8.45 22.50 -50.97
CA SER A 402 8.67 21.91 -49.64
C SER A 402 8.15 20.48 -49.61
N GLU A 403 8.75 19.65 -48.76
CA GLU A 403 8.14 18.36 -48.41
C GLU A 403 6.72 18.56 -47.88
N TRP A 404 5.91 17.52 -47.99
CA TRP A 404 4.55 17.53 -47.48
C TRP A 404 4.56 17.44 -45.95
N ALA A 405 3.98 18.45 -45.30
CA ALA A 405 3.74 18.43 -43.87
C ALA A 405 2.31 17.96 -43.58
N MET A 406 2.14 16.94 -42.74
CA MET A 406 0.81 16.48 -42.34
C MET A 406 0.23 17.41 -41.27
N LEU A 407 -1.05 17.77 -41.43
CA LEU A 407 -1.81 18.50 -40.44
C LEU A 407 -2.37 17.51 -39.42
N TYR A 408 -1.93 17.67 -38.17
CA TYR A 408 -2.42 16.85 -37.06
C TYR A 408 -3.61 17.51 -36.37
N THR A 409 -4.55 16.68 -35.91
CA THR A 409 -5.73 17.12 -35.16
C THR A 409 -5.92 16.23 -33.94
N THR A 410 -6.85 16.58 -33.05
CA THR A 410 -7.22 15.72 -31.91
C THR A 410 -7.76 14.34 -32.34
N LEU A 411 -8.36 14.24 -33.53
CA LEU A 411 -8.86 12.99 -34.11
C LEU A 411 -7.82 12.27 -35.00
N ASN A 412 -6.72 12.94 -35.37
CA ASN A 412 -5.59 12.38 -36.12
C ASN A 412 -4.26 12.90 -35.52
N PRO A 413 -3.87 12.44 -34.31
CA PRO A 413 -2.67 12.93 -33.63
C PRO A 413 -1.39 12.37 -34.26
N PRO A 414 -0.21 12.95 -33.95
CA PRO A 414 1.07 12.40 -34.35
C PRO A 414 1.26 10.95 -33.83
N PRO A 415 1.84 10.04 -34.65
CA PRO A 415 2.05 8.64 -34.28
C PRO A 415 2.80 8.44 -32.94
N ASP A 416 3.68 9.37 -32.58
CA ASP A 416 4.58 9.30 -31.40
C ASP A 416 4.15 10.17 -30.21
N SER A 417 2.88 10.59 -30.13
CA SER A 417 2.46 11.49 -29.05
C SER A 417 2.38 10.77 -27.70
N HIS A 418 3.29 11.09 -26.76
CA HIS A 418 3.07 10.82 -25.35
C HIS A 418 1.74 11.47 -24.93
N PRO A 419 0.77 10.71 -24.38
CA PRO A 419 -0.56 11.22 -24.11
C PRO A 419 -0.51 12.39 -23.11
N VAL A 420 -1.40 13.38 -23.31
CA VAL A 420 -1.55 14.50 -22.36
C VAL A 420 -1.88 13.93 -20.98
N GLY A 421 -1.23 14.45 -19.94
CA GLY A 421 -1.40 13.96 -18.57
C GLY A 421 -0.46 12.82 -18.17
N ALA A 422 0.33 12.24 -19.06
CA ALA A 422 1.37 11.29 -18.65
C ALA A 422 2.56 12.03 -17.98
N PRO A 423 3.04 11.56 -16.81
CA PRO A 423 4.25 12.10 -16.20
C PRO A 423 5.48 11.76 -17.04
N ILE A 424 6.34 12.74 -17.29
CA ILE A 424 7.57 12.62 -18.07
C ILE A 424 8.75 12.97 -17.16
N ALA A 425 9.74 12.09 -17.06
CA ALA A 425 10.97 12.34 -16.34
C ALA A 425 11.89 13.25 -17.16
N TRP A 426 12.08 14.49 -16.71
CA TRP A 426 12.83 15.53 -17.42
C TRP A 426 14.19 15.81 -16.74
N PRO A 427 15.31 15.74 -17.47
CA PRO A 427 16.66 15.79 -16.89
C PRO A 427 17.19 17.22 -16.62
N SER A 428 16.35 18.25 -16.71
CA SER A 428 16.75 19.65 -16.59
C SER A 428 15.78 20.44 -15.71
N ASP A 429 16.25 21.52 -15.09
CA ASP A 429 15.40 22.47 -14.35
C ASP A 429 14.64 23.43 -15.29
N ALA A 430 15.09 23.56 -16.55
CA ALA A 430 14.39 24.35 -17.55
C ALA A 430 13.21 23.57 -18.14
N THR A 431 11.99 23.96 -17.77
CA THR A 431 10.76 23.33 -18.27
C THR A 431 10.50 23.74 -19.72
N PRO A 432 10.32 22.80 -20.67
CA PRO A 432 10.00 23.12 -22.06
C PRO A 432 8.65 23.82 -22.20
N ALA A 433 8.50 24.65 -23.24
CA ALA A 433 7.22 25.27 -23.57
C ALA A 433 6.13 24.21 -23.85
N GLY A 434 4.92 24.43 -23.34
CA GLY A 434 3.80 23.49 -23.45
C GLY A 434 3.76 22.42 -22.36
N TYR A 435 4.70 22.43 -21.41
CA TYR A 435 4.75 21.54 -20.26
C TYR A 435 4.69 22.32 -18.94
N ALA A 436 4.31 21.65 -17.87
CA ALA A 436 4.38 22.17 -16.50
C ALA A 436 5.05 21.14 -15.58
N LEU A 437 5.76 21.63 -14.56
CA LEU A 437 6.24 20.79 -13.45
C LEU A 437 5.07 20.22 -12.67
N MET A 438 5.17 18.99 -12.19
CA MET A 438 4.10 18.31 -11.43
C MET A 438 4.26 18.58 -9.92
N GLN A 439 3.60 19.62 -9.42
CA GLN A 439 3.82 20.17 -8.06
C GLN A 439 2.54 20.31 -7.23
N GLY A 440 1.45 19.62 -7.59
CA GLY A 440 0.19 19.72 -6.84
C GLY A 440 -0.70 20.89 -7.23
N GLN A 441 -0.38 21.60 -8.32
CA GLN A 441 -1.10 22.81 -8.73
C GLN A 441 -2.43 22.51 -9.43
N SER A 442 -3.41 23.40 -9.26
CA SER A 442 -4.66 23.38 -10.01
C SER A 442 -4.49 23.91 -11.43
N PHE A 443 -5.35 23.48 -12.35
CA PHE A 443 -5.43 24.02 -13.71
C PHE A 443 -6.88 24.27 -14.15
N ASP A 444 -7.05 25.13 -15.15
CA ASP A 444 -8.36 25.39 -15.76
C ASP A 444 -8.73 24.25 -16.72
N LYS A 445 -9.79 23.50 -16.37
CA LYS A 445 -10.29 22.37 -17.15
C LYS A 445 -10.86 22.77 -18.50
N SER A 446 -11.36 24.00 -18.63
CA SER A 446 -11.87 24.52 -19.90
C SER A 446 -10.72 24.90 -20.84
N ALA A 447 -9.61 25.41 -20.29
CA ALA A 447 -8.41 25.72 -21.08
C ALA A 447 -7.64 24.44 -21.49
N TYR A 448 -7.64 23.40 -20.64
CA TYR A 448 -6.89 22.15 -20.87
C TYR A 448 -7.81 20.91 -20.81
N PRO A 449 -8.67 20.69 -21.82
CA PRO A 449 -9.66 19.62 -21.78
C PRO A 449 -9.04 18.20 -21.82
N LEU A 450 -7.93 18.01 -22.53
CA LEU A 450 -7.23 16.71 -22.56
C LEU A 450 -6.57 16.39 -21.23
N LEU A 451 -6.02 17.40 -20.53
CA LEU A 451 -5.48 17.23 -19.19
C LEU A 451 -6.58 16.96 -18.15
N ALA A 452 -7.77 17.55 -18.34
CA ALA A 452 -8.95 17.27 -17.51
C ALA A 452 -9.46 15.83 -17.63
N ILE A 453 -9.22 15.16 -18.77
CA ILE A 453 -9.51 13.72 -18.92
C ILE A 453 -8.54 12.90 -18.05
N ALA A 454 -7.25 13.23 -18.04
CA ALA A 454 -6.25 12.54 -17.23
C ALA A 454 -6.40 12.83 -15.72
N TYR A 455 -6.71 14.07 -15.38
CA TYR A 455 -6.89 14.54 -14.00
C TYR A 455 -8.26 15.23 -13.81
N PRO A 456 -9.34 14.45 -13.61
CA PRO A 456 -10.70 14.99 -13.47
C PRO A 456 -10.89 15.95 -12.28
N SER A 457 -10.02 15.85 -11.27
CA SER A 457 -9.97 16.77 -10.13
C SER A 457 -9.64 18.21 -10.52
N GLY A 458 -9.02 18.43 -11.69
CA GLY A 458 -8.44 19.73 -12.06
C GLY A 458 -7.14 20.05 -11.31
N VAL A 459 -6.47 19.03 -10.74
CA VAL A 459 -5.23 19.17 -9.97
C VAL A 459 -4.18 18.21 -10.53
N ILE A 460 -3.02 18.75 -10.91
CA ILE A 460 -1.85 17.96 -11.31
C ILE A 460 -1.23 17.38 -10.04
N PRO A 461 -0.91 16.07 -9.98
CA PRO A 461 -0.27 15.47 -8.80
C PRO A 461 1.06 16.17 -8.44
N ASP A 462 1.38 16.26 -7.15
CA ASP A 462 2.74 16.62 -6.72
C ASP A 462 3.62 15.37 -6.79
N MET A 463 4.63 15.40 -7.66
CA MET A 463 5.53 14.27 -7.90
C MET A 463 6.92 14.48 -7.31
N ARG A 464 7.15 15.58 -6.57
CA ARG A 464 8.44 15.84 -5.93
C ARG A 464 8.68 14.85 -4.79
N GLY A 465 9.83 14.17 -4.81
CA GLY A 465 10.16 13.11 -3.84
C GLY A 465 9.43 11.78 -4.09
N TRP A 466 8.56 11.70 -5.10
CA TRP A 466 7.76 10.51 -5.37
C TRP A 466 8.36 9.63 -6.46
N THR A 467 8.25 8.31 -6.27
CA THR A 467 8.58 7.31 -7.30
C THR A 467 7.31 6.70 -7.89
N ILE A 468 7.25 6.57 -9.22
CA ILE A 468 6.11 5.93 -9.89
C ILE A 468 6.16 4.42 -9.65
N LYS A 469 5.06 3.88 -9.13
CA LYS A 469 4.83 2.45 -8.96
C LYS A 469 3.62 2.04 -9.78
N GLY A 470 3.74 0.94 -10.53
CA GLY A 470 2.61 0.38 -11.27
C GLY A 470 1.46 0.08 -10.31
N LYS A 471 0.24 0.51 -10.66
CA LYS A 471 -0.94 0.24 -9.84
C LYS A 471 -1.12 -1.28 -9.74
N PRO A 472 -1.16 -1.86 -8.52
CA PRO A 472 -1.40 -3.29 -8.36
C PRO A 472 -2.81 -3.65 -8.87
N ILE A 473 -3.01 -4.93 -9.19
CA ILE A 473 -4.30 -5.45 -9.67
C ILE A 473 -5.45 -5.18 -8.70
N SER A 474 -5.15 -5.12 -7.40
CA SER A 474 -6.10 -4.85 -6.31
C SER A 474 -5.43 -4.10 -5.16
N GLY A 475 -6.23 -3.57 -4.24
CA GLY A 475 -5.76 -2.98 -2.97
C GLY A 475 -5.34 -1.51 -3.02
N ARG A 476 -5.25 -0.88 -4.20
CA ARG A 476 -4.92 0.56 -4.33
C ARG A 476 -5.66 1.24 -5.48
N ALA A 477 -6.00 2.52 -5.30
CA ALA A 477 -6.56 3.38 -6.36
C ALA A 477 -5.45 4.01 -7.22
N VAL A 478 -5.78 4.41 -8.44
CA VAL A 478 -4.85 5.20 -9.29
C VAL A 478 -4.57 6.54 -8.61
N LEU A 479 -3.33 7.03 -8.71
CA LEU A 479 -2.83 8.25 -8.03
C LEU A 479 -2.87 8.22 -6.50
N SER A 480 -3.17 7.08 -5.87
CA SER A 480 -2.99 6.96 -4.42
C SER A 480 -1.51 7.05 -4.05
N GLN A 481 -1.23 7.58 -2.87
CA GLN A 481 0.12 7.69 -2.30
C GLN A 481 0.43 6.49 -1.38
N GLU A 482 1.71 6.14 -1.26
CA GLU A 482 2.21 5.06 -0.41
C GLU A 482 3.51 5.56 0.22
N MET A 483 3.54 5.73 1.54
CA MET A 483 4.75 6.13 2.27
C MET A 483 5.81 5.04 2.15
N ASP A 484 7.08 5.44 2.24
CA ASP A 484 8.19 4.52 2.32
C ASP A 484 8.13 3.69 3.62
N GLY A 485 8.75 2.52 3.62
CA GLY A 485 8.72 1.64 4.78
C GLY A 485 9.62 0.43 4.63
N ASN A 486 10.31 0.10 5.70
CA ASN A 486 11.12 -1.11 5.78
C ASN A 486 10.23 -2.35 5.86
N LYS A 487 10.64 -3.39 5.15
CA LYS A 487 10.02 -4.71 5.29
C LYS A 487 10.25 -5.22 6.71
N SER A 488 9.21 -5.81 7.31
CA SER A 488 9.31 -6.46 8.62
C SER A 488 10.45 -7.47 8.66
N HIS A 489 11.34 -7.33 9.64
CA HIS A 489 12.48 -8.23 9.88
C HIS A 489 12.90 -8.20 11.35
N SER A 490 13.76 -9.13 11.74
CA SER A 490 14.35 -9.23 13.08
C SER A 490 15.86 -9.48 12.96
N HIS A 491 16.59 -9.21 14.03
CA HIS A 491 18.03 -9.49 14.13
C HIS A 491 18.27 -10.58 15.18
N SER A 492 19.32 -11.38 14.98
CA SER A 492 19.90 -12.16 16.06
C SER A 492 20.73 -11.23 16.94
N ALA A 493 20.63 -11.37 18.26
CA ALA A 493 21.40 -10.62 19.23
C ALA A 493 22.08 -11.57 20.22
N ARG A 494 23.23 -11.17 20.76
CA ARG A 494 23.98 -11.93 21.76
C ARG A 494 24.45 -11.00 22.89
N ALA A 495 24.36 -11.48 24.12
CA ALA A 495 25.06 -10.89 25.26
C ALA A 495 26.40 -11.60 25.44
N GLN A 496 27.45 -10.88 25.80
CA GLN A 496 28.76 -11.47 26.08
C GLN A 496 28.80 -12.03 27.51
N ASP A 497 29.54 -13.11 27.70
CA ASP A 497 29.81 -13.66 29.03
C ASP A 497 30.56 -12.62 29.88
N THR A 498 30.12 -12.48 31.13
CA THR A 498 30.73 -11.54 32.09
C THR A 498 31.21 -12.31 33.31
N ASP A 499 32.52 -12.31 33.54
CA ASP A 499 33.12 -12.85 34.75
C ASP A 499 32.91 -11.87 35.92
N LEU A 500 32.22 -12.33 36.97
CA LEU A 500 31.96 -11.53 38.19
C LEU A 500 33.18 -11.47 39.12
N GLY A 501 34.21 -12.28 38.85
CA GLY A 501 35.46 -12.40 39.60
C GLY A 501 35.29 -13.04 40.97
N THR A 502 36.43 -13.26 41.65
CA THR A 502 36.47 -13.88 42.98
C THR A 502 36.04 -12.89 44.07
N LYS A 503 35.22 -13.35 45.03
CA LYS A 503 34.84 -12.61 46.25
C LYS A 503 35.31 -13.36 47.49
N SER A 504 35.76 -12.63 48.51
CA SER A 504 36.14 -13.20 49.80
C SER A 504 34.95 -13.21 50.75
N THR A 505 34.79 -14.29 51.50
CA THR A 505 33.78 -14.40 52.57
C THR A 505 34.23 -13.65 53.82
N SER A 506 33.29 -13.40 54.74
CA SER A 506 33.62 -12.91 56.07
C SER A 506 34.38 -13.98 56.87
N SER A 507 35.32 -13.55 57.72
CA SER A 507 36.08 -14.46 58.60
C SER A 507 35.21 -15.04 59.72
N PHE A 508 35.40 -16.32 60.06
CA PHE A 508 34.75 -17.00 61.18
C PHE A 508 35.79 -17.75 62.02
N ASP A 509 35.81 -17.52 63.33
CA ASP A 509 36.76 -18.12 64.28
C ASP A 509 36.06 -19.17 65.16
N TYR A 510 36.61 -20.40 65.17
CA TYR A 510 36.10 -21.51 65.98
C TYR A 510 36.49 -21.39 67.46
N GLY A 511 37.47 -20.55 67.81
CA GLY A 511 38.04 -20.46 69.15
C GLY A 511 38.71 -21.75 69.62
N THR A 512 38.84 -21.94 70.94
CA THR A 512 39.45 -23.15 71.54
C THR A 512 38.39 -24.22 71.83
N LYS A 513 38.68 -25.49 71.48
CA LYS A 513 37.84 -26.66 71.80
C LYS A 513 38.59 -27.67 72.67
N SER A 514 37.88 -28.44 73.49
CA SER A 514 38.44 -29.44 74.41
C SER A 514 38.11 -30.88 73.97
N THR A 515 38.96 -31.84 74.32
CA THR A 515 38.77 -33.28 74.01
C THR A 515 37.91 -33.97 75.07
N ASN A 516 37.43 -35.18 74.80
CA ASN A 516 36.81 -36.02 75.84
C ASN A 516 37.87 -36.61 76.79
N THR A 517 37.47 -36.97 78.00
CA THR A 517 38.36 -37.59 79.00
C THR A 517 38.37 -39.11 78.81
N THR A 518 39.54 -39.67 78.47
CA THR A 518 39.75 -41.11 78.24
C THR A 518 41.20 -41.52 78.56
N GLY A 519 41.55 -42.78 78.35
CA GLY A 519 42.89 -43.33 78.60
C GLY A 519 43.07 -43.96 79.98
N ASN A 520 42.00 -44.03 80.79
CA ASN A 520 42.04 -44.75 82.06
C ASN A 520 42.15 -46.25 81.83
N HIS A 521 43.17 -46.87 82.40
CA HIS A 521 43.39 -48.31 82.31
C HIS A 521 44.07 -48.80 83.59
N THR A 522 43.93 -50.10 83.85
CA THR A 522 44.53 -50.77 85.00
C THR A 522 45.62 -51.72 84.53
N HIS A 523 46.77 -51.71 85.19
CA HIS A 523 47.80 -52.72 84.98
C HIS A 523 47.58 -53.88 85.97
N GLN A 524 47.68 -55.12 85.50
CA GLN A 524 47.74 -56.30 86.37
C GLN A 524 49.18 -56.76 86.52
N PHE A 525 49.57 -57.09 87.76
CA PHE A 525 50.88 -57.62 88.08
C PHE A 525 50.72 -58.98 88.76
N GLY A 526 51.49 -59.98 88.32
CA GLY A 526 51.64 -61.27 88.97
C GLY A 526 53.10 -61.48 89.36
N GLY A 527 53.38 -61.57 90.66
CA GLY A 527 54.72 -61.77 91.20
C GLY A 527 54.84 -63.08 91.97
N TYR A 528 55.97 -63.77 91.83
CA TYR A 528 56.34 -64.92 92.64
C TYR A 528 56.86 -64.45 94.00
N ILE A 529 56.24 -64.91 95.10
CA ILE A 529 56.75 -64.67 96.46
C ILE A 529 57.24 -66.01 97.03
N ASN A 530 58.53 -66.11 97.35
CA ASN A 530 59.10 -67.30 97.99
C ASN A 530 59.12 -67.10 99.51
N SER A 531 58.66 -68.09 100.28
CA SER A 531 58.73 -68.07 101.76
C SER A 531 59.79 -69.08 102.25
N TYR A 532 60.57 -68.68 103.25
CA TYR A 532 61.65 -69.48 103.83
C TYR A 532 61.18 -70.00 105.20
N TRP A 533 61.19 -71.34 105.37
CA TRP A 533 60.83 -72.18 106.56
C TRP A 533 59.40 -72.75 106.66
N GLY A 534 59.12 -73.78 105.83
CA GLY A 534 58.60 -75.10 106.27
C GLY A 534 57.19 -75.26 106.87
N ASP A 535 56.14 -75.21 106.02
CA ASP A 535 55.07 -76.23 105.89
C ASP A 535 54.23 -75.89 104.62
N SER A 536 54.14 -76.84 103.68
CA SER A 536 53.24 -76.94 102.51
C SER A 536 53.06 -75.74 101.53
N ASN A 537 53.46 -75.97 100.27
CA ASN A 537 53.31 -75.05 99.13
C ASN A 537 51.83 -74.78 98.80
N HIS A 538 51.42 -73.50 98.82
CA HIS A 538 50.18 -73.03 98.20
C HIS A 538 50.48 -71.84 97.27
N THR A 539 50.09 -71.96 96.00
CA THR A 539 49.95 -70.81 95.10
C THR A 539 48.70 -70.05 95.50
N SER A 540 48.86 -68.93 96.21
CA SER A 540 47.75 -68.00 96.44
C SER A 540 47.91 -66.77 95.56
N PHE A 541 46.89 -66.46 94.78
CA PHE A 541 46.72 -65.15 94.16
C PHE A 541 46.25 -64.20 95.26
N GLN A 542 47.10 -63.27 95.69
CA GLN A 542 46.65 -62.15 96.51
C GLN A 542 46.24 -61.00 95.59
N PRO A 543 44.98 -60.51 95.65
CA PRO A 543 44.68 -59.17 95.17
C PRO A 543 45.41 -58.15 96.06
N GLY A 544 46.36 -57.42 95.48
CA GLY A 544 47.25 -56.50 96.20
C GLY A 544 46.49 -55.47 97.04
N GLY A 545 46.82 -55.40 98.32
CA GLY A 545 46.35 -54.37 99.24
C GLY A 545 47.16 -53.08 99.12
N GLY A 546 46.61 -52.06 98.48
CA GLY A 546 46.86 -50.65 98.81
C GLY A 546 48.14 -49.95 98.32
N ALA A 547 48.95 -50.52 97.41
CA ALA A 547 50.13 -49.83 96.85
C ALA A 547 49.80 -49.04 95.56
N TRP A 548 50.19 -47.75 95.49
CA TRP A 548 49.99 -46.86 94.33
C TRP A 548 51.27 -46.69 93.51
N THR A 549 51.18 -46.52 92.19
CA THR A 549 52.32 -46.26 91.28
C THR A 549 52.74 -44.78 91.24
N GLN A 550 53.92 -44.44 90.69
CA GLN A 550 54.34 -43.03 90.47
C GLN A 550 53.51 -42.35 89.36
N ALA A 551 53.36 -41.02 89.40
CA ALA A 551 52.66 -40.25 88.38
C ALA A 551 53.46 -40.21 87.07
N ALA A 552 52.87 -40.73 86.00
CA ALA A 552 53.40 -40.74 84.64
C ALA A 552 52.23 -40.71 83.64
N GLY A 553 52.50 -40.40 82.37
CA GLY A 553 51.48 -40.40 81.31
C GLY A 553 51.04 -39.02 80.81
N ASP A 554 51.73 -37.93 81.16
CA ASP A 554 51.55 -36.64 80.50
C ASP A 554 51.94 -36.76 79.03
N HIS A 555 50.98 -36.51 78.15
CA HIS A 555 51.18 -36.56 76.70
C HIS A 555 50.21 -35.60 76.01
N ALA A 556 50.55 -35.22 74.79
CA ALA A 556 49.70 -34.43 73.92
C ALA A 556 49.44 -35.19 72.62
N HIS A 557 48.31 -34.90 71.99
CA HIS A 557 47.95 -35.45 70.69
C HIS A 557 47.90 -34.34 69.66
N THR A 558 48.39 -34.62 68.46
CA THR A 558 48.18 -33.76 67.30
C THR A 558 46.84 -34.13 66.67
N VAL A 559 45.91 -33.18 66.61
CA VAL A 559 44.60 -33.39 65.95
C VAL A 559 44.55 -32.56 64.67
N TYR A 560 44.56 -33.23 63.53
CA TYR A 560 44.37 -32.60 62.23
C TYR A 560 42.86 -32.42 61.96
N ILE A 561 42.41 -31.17 61.83
CA ILE A 561 40.98 -30.84 61.61
C ILE A 561 40.59 -30.95 60.12
N GLY A 562 41.54 -30.68 59.21
CA GLY A 562 41.31 -30.74 57.76
C GLY A 562 40.74 -29.46 57.14
N GLY A 563 40.77 -29.38 55.82
CA GLY A 563 40.10 -28.33 55.04
C GLY A 563 38.61 -28.63 54.89
N HIS A 564 37.80 -27.58 54.80
CA HIS A 564 36.38 -27.69 54.45
C HIS A 564 35.99 -26.56 53.51
N GLU A 565 34.96 -26.79 52.71
CA GLU A 565 34.39 -25.82 51.77
C GLU A 565 32.88 -25.70 52.02
N HIS A 566 32.32 -24.56 51.62
CA HIS A 566 30.88 -24.29 51.67
C HIS A 566 30.38 -24.01 50.25
N THR A 567 29.14 -24.36 49.96
CA THR A 567 28.45 -23.98 48.72
C THR A 567 27.53 -22.79 48.99
N MET A 568 27.49 -21.82 48.07
CA MET A 568 26.60 -20.65 48.16
C MET A 568 25.76 -20.53 46.89
N TYR A 569 24.44 -20.46 47.05
CA TYR A 569 23.51 -20.23 45.95
C TYR A 569 23.37 -18.74 45.66
N ILE A 570 23.67 -18.31 44.42
CA ILE A 570 23.64 -16.90 44.00
C ILE A 570 22.27 -16.47 43.44
N GLY A 571 21.53 -17.39 42.81
CA GLY A 571 20.20 -17.14 42.23
C GLY A 571 20.20 -16.55 40.80
N PRO A 572 19.05 -16.61 40.10
CA PRO A 572 18.90 -16.04 38.76
C PRO A 572 18.74 -14.51 38.79
N HIS A 573 19.22 -13.83 37.75
CA HIS A 573 18.97 -12.41 37.49
C HIS A 573 18.88 -12.13 35.98
N GLY A 574 18.50 -10.92 35.59
CA GLY A 574 18.36 -10.53 34.18
C GLY A 574 18.67 -9.06 33.93
N HIS A 575 18.63 -8.65 32.66
CA HIS A 575 18.95 -7.30 32.21
C HIS A 575 17.86 -6.74 31.30
N VAL A 576 17.74 -5.41 31.29
CA VAL A 576 16.95 -4.70 30.28
C VAL A 576 17.83 -4.50 29.04
N VAL A 577 17.30 -4.86 27.87
CA VAL A 577 17.96 -4.65 26.57
C VAL A 577 17.17 -3.60 25.80
N ILE A 578 17.86 -2.55 25.35
CA ILE A 578 17.31 -1.49 24.50
C ILE A 578 18.04 -1.56 23.16
N VAL A 579 17.29 -1.62 22.07
CA VAL A 579 17.82 -1.53 20.70
C VAL A 579 17.46 -0.15 20.17
N ASP A 580 18.47 0.69 20.00
CA ASP A 580 18.29 2.04 19.47
C ASP A 580 17.90 1.99 17.99
N ALA A 581 17.22 3.05 17.52
CA ALA A 581 16.82 3.16 16.12
C ALA A 581 18.05 3.35 15.21
N ASP A 582 18.09 2.61 14.11
CA ASP A 582 19.12 2.70 13.08
C ASP A 582 18.49 2.86 11.69
N GLY A 583 19.02 3.79 10.89
CA GLY A 583 18.51 4.11 9.55
C GLY A 583 18.52 5.60 9.21
N ASN A 584 18.18 5.89 7.96
CA ASN A 584 18.01 7.27 7.46
C ASN A 584 16.55 7.74 7.67
N ALA A 585 16.31 9.03 7.41
CA ALA A 585 14.95 9.60 7.47
C ALA A 585 13.96 8.98 6.47
N GLU A 586 14.46 8.45 5.34
CA GLU A 586 13.67 7.80 4.30
C GLU A 586 14.28 6.45 3.90
N THR A 587 13.40 5.51 3.55
CA THR A 587 13.76 4.22 2.96
C THR A 587 13.96 4.38 1.46
N THR A 588 15.22 4.46 1.04
CA THR A 588 15.56 4.71 -0.37
C THR A 588 16.12 3.48 -1.07
N VAL A 589 15.75 3.31 -2.35
CA VAL A 589 16.55 2.52 -3.32
C VAL A 589 17.48 3.47 -4.08
N LYS A 590 18.52 2.94 -4.73
CA LYS A 590 19.35 3.78 -5.63
C LYS A 590 18.46 4.46 -6.67
N ASN A 591 18.50 5.78 -6.72
CA ASN A 591 17.65 6.60 -7.58
C ASN A 591 18.46 7.78 -8.15
N ILE A 592 17.94 8.39 -9.21
CA ILE A 592 18.46 9.61 -9.84
C ILE A 592 17.31 10.61 -9.89
N ALA A 593 17.57 11.84 -9.49
CA ALA A 593 16.57 12.90 -9.50
C ALA A 593 16.30 13.39 -10.93
N PHE A 594 15.03 13.40 -11.32
CA PHE A 594 14.50 14.03 -12.53
C PHE A 594 13.33 14.92 -12.11
N ASN A 595 13.10 16.00 -12.87
CA ASN A 595 11.90 16.80 -12.72
C ASN A 595 10.74 16.11 -13.42
N TYR A 596 9.68 15.75 -12.71
CA TYR A 596 8.46 15.28 -13.37
C TYR A 596 7.72 16.45 -14.00
N ILE A 597 7.56 16.41 -15.32
CA ILE A 597 6.77 17.36 -16.10
C ILE A 597 5.58 16.67 -16.74
N VAL A 598 4.56 17.44 -17.12
CA VAL A 598 3.37 16.96 -17.82
C VAL A 598 3.04 17.88 -18.99
N ARG A 599 2.64 17.29 -20.12
CA ARG A 599 2.15 18.04 -21.29
C ARG A 599 0.78 18.64 -20.99
N LEU A 600 0.57 19.91 -21.32
CA LEU A 600 -0.68 20.63 -21.00
C LEU A 600 -1.80 20.43 -22.04
N ALA A 601 -1.47 20.36 -23.33
CA ALA A 601 -2.44 20.30 -24.44
C ALA A 601 -1.98 19.36 -25.56
#